data_AF-A0A956Q7J7-F1
#
_entry.id   AF-A0A956Q7J7-F1
#
_cell.length_a   1.000
_cell.length_b   1.000
_cell.length_c   1.000
_cell.angle_alpha   90.00
_cell.angle_beta   90.00
_cell.angle_gamma   90.00
#
_symmetry.space_group_name_H-M   'P 1'
#
loop_
_entity.id
_entity.type
_entity.pdbx_description
1 polymer ?
#
loop_
_entity_poly.entity_id
_entity_poly.type
_entity_poly.pdbx_seq_one_letter_code
_entity_poly.pdbx_strand_id
1 'polypeptide(L)'
;MTPTNTVSLDSIRLRLIEGKQAQAQGASNESTVTLSKEGVSYLIKSLAYADTAFASEIEHLLVQIGELAVPQLIKGLLSTNMTVRSVCAMALIRLGRVAEKPLIEASMRATTSRWIFNFLFEELGLPQYMVQPVQVVQSSSAALSNA
;
A
#
# COMPACT_ATOMS: atom_id res chain seq x y z
N MET A 1 -20.13 -0.49 -32.51
CA MET A 1 -20.69 -0.56 -31.14
C MET A 1 -19.70 -1.33 -30.28
N THR A 2 -18.83 -0.62 -29.57
CA THR A 2 -17.95 -1.25 -28.56
C THR A 2 -18.74 -1.37 -27.26
N PRO A 3 -18.59 -2.46 -26.50
CA PRO A 3 -19.39 -2.69 -25.30
C PRO A 3 -19.03 -1.66 -24.24
N THR A 4 -19.94 -0.70 -24.03
CA THR A 4 -19.98 0.25 -22.91
C THR A 4 -20.34 -0.50 -21.64
N ASN A 5 -19.37 -1.24 -21.09
CA ASN A 5 -19.46 -1.76 -19.74
C ASN A 5 -18.08 -1.77 -19.09
N THR A 6 -17.43 -0.61 -19.10
CA THR A 6 -16.35 -0.32 -18.16
C THR A 6 -16.95 0.66 -17.16
N VAL A 7 -17.02 0.26 -15.90
CA VAL A 7 -17.37 1.17 -14.81
C VAL A 7 -16.40 2.34 -14.91
N SER A 8 -16.88 3.53 -15.33
CA SER A 8 -16.04 4.71 -15.51
C SER A 8 -15.33 5.05 -14.20
N LEU A 9 -14.08 5.52 -14.26
CA LEU A 9 -13.35 6.00 -13.08
C LEU A 9 -14.19 7.01 -12.30
N ASP A 10 -14.99 7.84 -12.98
CA ASP A 10 -15.90 8.78 -12.35
C ASP A 10 -16.94 8.09 -11.48
N SER A 11 -17.53 6.99 -11.94
CA SER A 11 -18.48 6.20 -11.16
C SER A 11 -17.83 5.43 -10.02
N ILE A 12 -16.55 5.02 -10.16
CA ILE A 12 -15.78 4.43 -9.07
C ILE A 12 -15.43 5.51 -8.02
N ARG A 13 -14.99 6.68 -8.49
CA ARG A 13 -14.67 7.86 -7.69
C ARG A 13 -15.88 8.33 -6.88
N LEU A 14 -17.05 8.45 -7.50
CA LEU A 14 -18.29 8.86 -6.83
C LEU A 14 -18.61 7.89 -5.68
N ARG A 15 -18.63 6.58 -5.96
CA ARG A 15 -18.97 5.54 -4.97
C ARG A 15 -17.95 5.46 -3.83
N LEU A 16 -16.67 5.70 -4.11
CA LEU A 16 -15.61 5.69 -3.09
C LEU A 16 -15.67 6.94 -2.20
N ILE A 17 -15.99 8.11 -2.76
CA ILE A 17 -16.16 9.35 -1.99
C ILE A 17 -17.46 9.33 -1.18
N GLU A 18 -18.56 8.81 -1.74
CA GLU A 18 -19.83 8.61 -1.03
C GLU A 18 -19.66 7.65 0.17
N GLY A 19 -18.89 6.58 0.01
CA GLY A 19 -18.55 5.67 1.11
C GLY A 19 -17.79 6.35 2.26
N LYS A 20 -16.89 7.29 1.93
CA LYS A 20 -16.15 8.09 2.94
C LYS A 20 -17.08 9.01 3.74
N GLN A 21 -18.07 9.64 3.09
CA GLN A 21 -19.04 10.50 3.78
C GLN A 21 -20.02 9.70 4.66
N ALA A 22 -20.43 8.51 4.23
CA ALA A 22 -21.27 7.63 5.03
C ALA A 22 -20.59 7.15 6.32
N GLN A 23 -19.28 6.90 6.28
CA GLN A 23 -18.49 6.59 7.48
C GLN A 23 -18.32 7.78 8.43
N ALA A 24 -18.10 8.98 7.88
CA ALA A 24 -18.04 10.21 8.68
C ALA A 24 -19.36 10.53 9.41
N GLN A 25 -20.49 10.01 8.91
CA GLN A 25 -21.82 10.16 9.52
C GLN A 25 -22.22 9.00 10.46
N GLY A 26 -21.31 8.05 10.74
CA GLY A 26 -21.59 6.92 11.65
C GLY A 26 -22.52 5.85 11.09
N ALA A 27 -22.82 5.88 9.79
CA ALA A 27 -23.59 4.84 9.10
C ALA A 27 -22.70 3.64 8.79
N SER A 28 -22.39 2.85 9.83
CA SER A 28 -21.58 1.64 9.77
C SER A 28 -22.35 0.49 9.12
N ASN A 29 -22.60 0.56 7.81
CA ASN A 29 -23.15 -0.56 7.07
C ASN A 29 -21.97 -1.39 6.55
N GLU A 30 -21.84 -2.66 6.98
CA GLU A 30 -20.77 -3.59 6.56
C GLU A 30 -20.62 -3.69 5.02
N SER A 31 -21.72 -3.47 4.30
CA SER A 31 -21.77 -3.40 2.84
C SER A 31 -20.98 -2.22 2.25
N THR A 32 -20.97 -1.05 2.89
CA THR A 32 -20.26 0.14 2.37
C THR A 32 -18.76 0.01 2.57
N VAL A 33 -18.33 -0.53 3.72
CA VAL A 33 -16.91 -0.82 4.01
C VAL A 33 -16.34 -1.84 3.02
N THR A 34 -17.13 -2.87 2.69
CA THR A 34 -16.74 -3.91 1.74
C THR A 34 -16.64 -3.37 0.31
N LEU A 35 -17.60 -2.53 -0.11
CA LEU A 35 -17.56 -1.84 -1.40
C LEU A 35 -16.34 -0.92 -1.53
N SER A 36 -15.98 -0.20 -0.46
CA SER A 36 -14.79 0.65 -0.45
C SER A 36 -13.49 -0.16 -0.58
N LYS A 37 -13.37 -1.30 0.10
CA LYS A 37 -12.18 -2.16 0.03
C LYS A 37 -12.01 -2.82 -1.34
N GLU A 38 -13.09 -3.31 -1.95
CA GLU A 38 -13.05 -3.93 -3.26
C GLU A 38 -12.73 -2.90 -4.35
N GLY A 39 -13.31 -1.69 -4.24
CA GLY A 39 -13.01 -0.59 -5.15
C GLY A 39 -11.53 -0.17 -5.10
N VAL A 40 -10.94 -0.05 -3.91
CA VAL A 40 -9.50 0.22 -3.77
C VAL A 40 -8.66 -0.90 -4.40
N SER A 41 -9.02 -2.17 -4.18
CA SER A 41 -8.29 -3.30 -4.78
C SER A 41 -8.35 -3.26 -6.32
N TYR A 42 -9.51 -2.94 -6.88
CA TYR A 42 -9.69 -2.79 -8.32
C TYR A 42 -8.82 -1.67 -8.89
N LEU A 43 -8.80 -0.50 -8.25
CA LEU A 43 -7.94 0.63 -8.66
C LEU A 43 -6.47 0.20 -8.67
N ILE A 44 -5.99 -0.46 -7.62
CA ILE A 44 -4.59 -0.91 -7.55
C ILE A 44 -4.26 -1.96 -8.62
N LYS A 45 -5.18 -2.88 -8.93
CA LYS A 45 -4.99 -3.85 -10.02
C LYS A 45 -4.95 -3.17 -11.38
N SER A 46 -5.77 -2.14 -11.59
CA SER A 46 -5.83 -1.40 -12.86
C SER A 46 -4.53 -0.66 -13.18
N LEU A 47 -3.72 -0.31 -12.16
CA LEU A 47 -2.40 0.30 -12.34
C LEU A 47 -1.43 -0.56 -13.16
N ALA A 48 -1.64 -1.88 -13.24
CA ALA A 48 -0.79 -2.76 -14.03
C ALA A 48 -0.86 -2.46 -15.55
N TYR A 49 -1.93 -1.79 -15.99
CA TYR A 49 -2.20 -1.46 -17.39
C TYR A 49 -2.34 0.06 -17.60
N ALA A 50 -2.04 0.86 -16.58
CA ALA A 50 -2.22 2.30 -16.60
C ALA A 50 -1.10 3.00 -17.38
N ASP A 51 -1.47 4.01 -18.16
CA ASP A 51 -0.53 5.03 -18.60
C ASP A 51 -0.23 6.03 -17.46
N THR A 52 0.70 6.94 -17.70
CA THR A 52 1.14 7.91 -16.68
C THR A 52 0.02 8.82 -16.18
N ALA A 53 -0.90 9.23 -17.07
CA ALA A 53 -2.00 10.12 -16.70
C ALA A 53 -3.02 9.39 -15.83
N PHE A 54 -3.41 8.17 -16.22
CA PHE A 54 -4.33 7.32 -15.49
C PHE A 54 -3.74 6.87 -14.15
N ALA A 55 -2.45 6.55 -14.11
CA ALA A 55 -1.75 6.21 -12.88
C ALA A 55 -1.75 7.37 -11.86
N SER A 56 -1.53 8.61 -12.33
CA SER A 56 -1.60 9.82 -11.51
C SER A 56 -3.02 10.08 -10.97
N GLU A 57 -4.04 9.84 -11.79
CA GLU A 57 -5.43 9.96 -11.35
C GLU A 57 -5.77 8.94 -10.27
N ILE A 58 -5.39 7.67 -10.46
CA ILE A 58 -5.58 6.61 -9.46
C ILE A 58 -4.85 6.95 -8.15
N GLU A 59 -3.61 7.42 -8.25
CA GLU A 59 -2.80 7.84 -7.12
C GLU A 59 -3.50 8.94 -6.31
N HIS A 60 -4.01 9.97 -6.98
CA HIS A 60 -4.79 11.03 -6.34
C HIS A 60 -6.07 10.51 -5.68
N LEU A 61 -6.81 9.61 -6.34
CA LEU A 61 -8.00 8.99 -5.77
C LEU A 61 -7.70 8.20 -4.50
N LEU A 62 -6.62 7.40 -4.50
CA LEU A 62 -6.20 6.61 -3.34
C LEU A 62 -5.84 7.51 -2.15
N VAL A 63 -5.20 8.65 -2.40
CA VAL A 63 -4.93 9.67 -1.36
C VAL A 63 -6.22 10.30 -0.86
N GLN A 64 -7.19 10.59 -1.72
CA GLN A 64 -8.50 11.12 -1.32
C GLN A 64 -9.29 10.13 -0.44
N ILE A 65 -9.18 8.83 -0.70
CA ILE A 65 -9.80 7.76 0.11
C ILE A 65 -9.21 7.75 1.52
N GLY A 66 -7.90 7.97 1.68
CA GLY A 66 -7.27 8.12 2.98
C GLY A 66 -6.89 6.79 3.64
N GLU A 67 -7.08 6.69 4.96
CA GLU A 67 -6.68 5.55 5.79
C GLU A 67 -7.19 4.19 5.29
N LEU A 68 -8.40 4.17 4.72
CA LEU A 68 -9.00 2.95 4.18
C LEU A 68 -8.19 2.33 3.04
N ALA A 69 -7.42 3.13 2.30
CA ALA A 69 -6.59 2.64 1.22
C ALA A 69 -5.29 1.99 1.72
N VAL A 70 -4.81 2.36 2.91
CA VAL A 70 -3.50 1.97 3.46
C VAL A 70 -3.25 0.46 3.43
N PRO A 71 -4.17 -0.42 3.89
CA PRO A 71 -3.92 -1.85 3.88
C PRO A 71 -3.73 -2.44 2.48
N GLN A 72 -4.39 -1.88 1.47
CA GLN A 72 -4.28 -2.34 0.09
C GLN A 72 -3.07 -1.74 -0.61
N LEU A 73 -2.73 -0.47 -0.33
CA LEU A 73 -1.51 0.17 -0.79
C LEU A 73 -0.26 -0.59 -0.33
N ILE A 74 -0.23 -1.02 0.94
CA ILE A 74 0.87 -1.83 1.49
C ILE A 74 1.00 -3.17 0.76
N LYS A 75 -0.11 -3.82 0.39
CA LYS A 75 -0.06 -5.02 -0.45
C LYS A 75 0.48 -4.72 -1.84
N GLY A 76 0.12 -3.57 -2.41
CA GLY A 76 0.62 -3.11 -3.71
C GLY A 76 2.14 -2.88 -3.74
N LEU A 77 2.76 -2.51 -2.62
CA LEU A 77 4.23 -2.40 -2.50
C LEU A 77 4.96 -3.71 -2.78
N LEU A 78 4.31 -4.85 -2.54
CA LEU A 78 4.87 -6.18 -2.76
C LEU A 78 4.63 -6.69 -4.19
N SER A 79 4.02 -5.89 -5.05
CA SER A 79 3.78 -6.24 -6.45
C SER A 79 5.09 -6.39 -7.24
N THR A 80 5.11 -7.27 -8.23
CA THR A 80 6.21 -7.37 -9.19
C THR A 80 6.16 -6.25 -10.23
N ASN A 81 4.99 -5.64 -10.45
CA ASN A 81 4.80 -4.56 -11.40
C ASN A 81 5.32 -3.23 -10.82
N MET A 82 6.26 -2.60 -11.55
CA MET A 82 6.91 -1.37 -11.12
C MET A 82 5.93 -0.20 -10.97
N THR A 83 4.99 -0.01 -11.91
CA THR A 83 3.98 1.06 -11.86
C THR A 83 3.11 0.93 -10.62
N VAL A 84 2.63 -0.29 -10.33
CA VAL A 84 1.82 -0.57 -9.13
C VAL A 84 2.60 -0.21 -7.88
N ARG A 85 3.86 -0.67 -7.75
CA ARG A 85 4.70 -0.37 -6.59
C ARG A 85 4.94 1.12 -6.42
N SER A 86 5.34 1.83 -7.47
CA SER A 86 5.70 3.25 -7.43
C SER A 86 4.51 4.12 -7.04
N VAL A 87 3.34 3.86 -7.62
CA VAL A 87 2.11 4.59 -7.27
C VAL A 87 1.69 4.30 -5.83
N CYS A 88 1.77 3.05 -5.38
CA CYS A 88 1.43 2.71 -4.00
C CYS A 88 2.37 3.39 -3.00
N ALA A 89 3.67 3.43 -3.30
CA ALA A 89 4.65 4.14 -2.50
C ALA A 89 4.36 5.64 -2.42
N MET A 90 4.11 6.29 -3.57
CA MET A 90 3.80 7.72 -3.63
C MET A 90 2.54 8.07 -2.84
N ALA A 91 1.47 7.28 -3.00
CA ALA A 91 0.23 7.47 -2.26
C ALA A 91 0.46 7.34 -0.74
N LEU A 92 1.26 6.36 -0.29
CA LEU A 92 1.59 6.19 1.13
C LEU A 92 2.40 7.36 1.69
N ILE A 93 3.37 7.89 0.93
CA ILE A 93 4.14 9.09 1.31
C ILE A 93 3.20 10.28 1.50
N ARG A 94 2.29 10.51 0.56
CA ARG A 94 1.32 11.61 0.63
C ARG A 94 0.29 11.46 1.75
N LEU A 95 -0.08 10.23 2.11
CA LEU A 95 -0.93 9.94 3.26
C LEU A 95 -0.20 10.22 4.59
N GLY A 96 1.14 10.15 4.60
CA GLY A 96 1.95 10.54 5.74
C GLY A 96 1.76 9.63 6.97
N ARG A 97 1.60 10.24 8.14
CA ARG A 97 1.55 9.57 9.46
C ARG A 97 0.49 8.48 9.59
N VAL A 98 -0.59 8.57 8.81
CA VAL A 98 -1.67 7.56 8.83
C VAL A 98 -1.16 6.18 8.39
N ALA A 99 -0.12 6.14 7.54
CA ALA A 99 0.49 4.92 7.07
C ALA A 99 1.57 4.34 8.01
N GLU A 100 2.00 5.07 9.05
CA GLU A 100 3.17 4.73 9.88
C GLU A 100 3.04 3.36 10.57
N LYS A 101 2.03 3.19 11.42
CA LYS A 101 1.84 1.92 12.15
C LYS A 101 1.65 0.73 11.21
N PRO A 102 0.77 0.80 10.19
CA PRO A 102 0.60 -0.31 9.26
C PRO A 102 1.88 -0.64 8.47
N LEU A 103 2.70 0.36 8.11
CA LEU A 103 3.97 0.14 7.42
C LEU A 103 5.00 -0.58 8.30
N ILE A 104 5.09 -0.21 9.58
CA ILE A 104 5.98 -0.87 10.54
C ILE A 104 5.59 -2.35 10.72
N GLU A 105 4.30 -2.62 10.90
CA GLU A 105 3.82 -4.01 11.03
C GLU A 105 4.09 -4.85 9.77
N ALA A 106 3.92 -4.25 8.59
CA ALA A 106 4.17 -4.92 7.32
C ALA A 106 5.66 -5.18 7.08
N SER A 107 6.55 -4.25 7.45
CA SER A 107 8.00 -4.40 7.27
C SER A 107 8.58 -5.55 8.10
N MET A 108 7.99 -5.86 9.25
CA MET A 108 8.37 -7.00 10.09
C MET A 108 8.11 -8.34 9.40
N ARG A 109 7.12 -8.40 8.50
CA ARG A 109 6.75 -9.63 7.76
C ARG A 109 7.41 -9.70 6.38
N ALA A 110 7.83 -8.57 5.84
CA ALA A 110 8.45 -8.50 4.52
C ALA A 110 9.96 -8.79 4.58
N THR A 111 10.35 -9.98 4.14
CA THR A 111 11.77 -10.40 4.07
C THR A 111 12.43 -9.95 2.76
N THR A 112 11.78 -10.14 1.61
CA THR A 112 12.38 -9.91 0.28
C THR A 112 12.32 -8.44 -0.17
N SER A 113 11.34 -7.66 0.30
CA SER A 113 11.09 -6.29 -0.18
C SER A 113 11.46 -5.23 0.86
N ARG A 114 12.52 -5.48 1.65
CA ARG A 114 12.87 -4.59 2.78
C ARG A 114 13.32 -3.20 2.33
N TRP A 115 13.95 -3.12 1.16
CA TRP A 115 14.44 -1.85 0.59
C TRP A 115 13.32 -0.80 0.43
N ILE A 116 12.11 -1.20 0.02
CA ILE A 116 11.04 -0.23 -0.23
C ILE A 116 10.43 0.28 1.07
N PHE A 117 10.40 -0.53 2.13
CA PHE A 117 10.00 -0.05 3.45
C PHE A 117 11.02 0.94 4.03
N ASN A 118 12.32 0.66 3.87
CA ASN A 118 13.37 1.59 4.30
C ASN A 118 13.26 2.93 3.57
N PHE A 119 13.10 2.90 2.24
CA PHE A 119 12.85 4.10 1.43
C PHE A 119 11.63 4.89 1.94
N LEU A 120 10.50 4.22 2.20
CA LEU A 120 9.31 4.88 2.73
C LEU A 120 9.53 5.47 4.13
N PHE A 121 10.30 4.80 4.99
CA PHE A 121 10.63 5.34 6.32
C PHE A 121 11.48 6.60 6.23
N GLU A 122 12.44 6.66 5.30
CA GLU A 122 13.24 7.86 5.03
C GLU A 122 12.37 9.02 4.55
N GLU A 123 11.52 8.78 3.53
CA GLU A 123 10.62 9.79 2.97
C GLU A 123 9.58 10.30 3.99
N LEU A 124 9.12 9.42 4.88
CA LEU A 124 8.18 9.78 5.94
C LEU A 124 8.87 10.42 7.17
N GLY A 125 10.20 10.52 7.19
CA GLY A 125 10.96 11.03 8.33
C GLY A 125 10.78 10.19 9.58
N LEU A 126 10.54 8.88 9.42
CA LEU A 126 10.36 7.95 10.52
C LEU A 126 11.73 7.51 11.05
N PRO A 127 12.07 7.81 12.31
CA PRO A 127 13.34 7.37 12.90
C PRO A 127 13.41 5.85 12.82
N GLN A 128 14.55 5.33 12.35
CA GLN A 128 14.74 3.92 11.99
C GLN A 128 14.20 2.96 13.06
N TYR A 129 12.99 2.45 12.85
CA TYR A 129 12.47 1.34 13.64
C TYR A 129 13.24 0.08 13.22
N MET A 130 14.31 -0.20 13.96
CA MET A 130 14.91 -1.53 14.11
C MET A 130 15.47 -2.17 12.83
N VAL A 131 16.63 -1.68 12.39
CA VAL A 131 17.66 -2.61 11.90
C VAL A 131 18.17 -3.38 13.12
N GLN A 132 17.43 -4.40 13.57
CA GLN A 132 18.12 -5.50 14.23
C GLN A 132 18.80 -6.25 13.08
N PRO A 133 20.14 -6.24 12.97
CA PRO A 133 20.80 -7.16 12.06
C PRO A 133 20.29 -8.55 12.43
N VAL A 134 19.85 -9.32 11.43
CA VAL A 134 19.74 -10.77 11.60
C VAL A 134 21.09 -11.17 12.18
N GLN A 135 21.10 -11.57 13.46
CA GLN A 135 22.28 -12.16 14.05
C GLN A 135 22.55 -13.38 13.18
N VAL A 136 23.54 -13.25 12.29
CA VAL A 136 24.11 -14.39 11.60
C VAL A 136 24.58 -15.26 12.74
N VAL A 137 23.81 -16.30 13.04
CA VAL A 137 24.23 -17.38 13.91
C VAL A 137 25.58 -17.79 13.34
N GLN A 138 26.65 -17.39 14.01
CA GLN A 138 27.98 -17.88 13.71
C GLN A 138 27.89 -19.37 14.04
N SER A 139 27.59 -20.17 13.03
CA SER A 139 27.68 -21.61 13.09
C SER A 139 29.14 -21.94 13.38
N SER A 140 29.42 -22.13 14.67
CA SER A 140 30.51 -22.88 15.28
C SER A 140 31.63 -23.28 14.32
N SER A 141 32.63 -22.41 14.17
CA SER A 141 34.00 -22.83 13.84
C SER A 141 34.80 -22.89 15.14
N ALA A 142 34.38 -23.77 16.05
CA ALA A 142 35.08 -24.07 17.31
C ALA A 142 35.27 -25.59 17.48
N ALA A 143 35.51 -26.29 16.37
CA ALA A 143 36.09 -27.62 16.37
C ALA A 143 37.24 -27.62 15.36
N LEU A 144 38.41 -28.08 15.80
CA LEU A 144 39.70 -28.23 15.08
C LEU A 144 40.84 -27.25 15.43
N SER A 145 40.93 -26.78 16.67
CA SER A 145 42.27 -26.51 17.24
C SER A 145 42.29 -26.73 18.75
N ASN A 146 42.57 -27.98 19.15
CA ASN A 146 43.38 -28.37 20.32
C ASN A 146 43.08 -29.83 20.70
N ALA A 147 43.90 -30.75 20.17
CA ALA A 147 44.49 -31.93 20.83
C ALA A 147 45.20 -32.77 19.78
#